data_AF-A0A2V5U6L5-F1
#
_entry.id   AF-A0A2V5U6L5-F1
#
_cell.length_a   1.000
_cell.length_b   1.000
_cell.length_c   1.000
_cell.angle_alpha   90.00
_cell.angle_beta   90.00
_cell.angle_gamma   90.00
#
_symmetry.space_group_name_H-M   'P 1'
#
loop_
_entity.id
_entity.type
_entity.pdbx_description
1 polymer ?
#
loop_
_entity_poly.entity_id
_entity_poly.type
_entity_poly.pdbx_seq_one_letter_code
_entity_poly.pdbx_strand_id
1 'polypeptide(L)'
;MRKSSRVDKTATVIWKIFQIVLWLAAAAYAVVGVLAMAGVLGSAREADSLRHAYIVFGLMFLMIGAVAAGATFLANKWRGLLIVAPLILSAGLPLALFAAFWIDMEKGEVHRRQIDEEIRSGRYDFGNEPALLAVAQAISANDQDAIRAAAKAVPDLQASGRDGTTLLCWAVRETWQRQQLVEAVKTLLSLGADPNYTNGHRDSFAMGNAVHGSARLLQTMLDAGGDPNAHDEFGRPIILMNWYLGYYPNDQRARLDLLLDRGADINSTMPQSESEFAGYTLLLYRTRMGPDHSDAYADALHLLERGADPNRVAADGMTLAKMLTRHREHFTTGRGAPAEFAPLWEWAQTHGILGQTK
;
A
#
# COMPACT_ATOMS: atom_id res chain seq x y z
N MET A 1 -24.30 43.81 -64.55
CA MET A 1 -24.83 43.40 -63.22
C MET A 1 -24.78 41.89 -62.98
N ARG A 2 -23.60 41.23 -63.00
CA ARG A 2 -23.50 39.77 -62.69
C ARG A 2 -22.35 39.36 -61.75
N LYS A 3 -21.44 40.28 -61.38
CA LYS A 3 -20.30 40.00 -60.47
C LYS A 3 -20.66 40.14 -58.98
N SER A 4 -21.50 41.12 -58.61
CA SER A 4 -21.88 41.38 -57.22
C SER A 4 -22.66 40.22 -56.58
N SER A 5 -23.53 39.52 -57.31
CA SER A 5 -24.32 38.41 -56.75
C SER A 5 -23.52 37.12 -56.53
N ARG A 6 -22.34 36.97 -57.14
CA ARG A 6 -21.48 35.80 -56.96
C ARG A 6 -20.63 35.94 -55.70
N VAL A 7 -20.01 37.10 -55.49
CA VAL A 7 -19.16 37.40 -54.32
C VAL A 7 -19.97 37.32 -53.02
N ASP A 8 -21.20 37.83 -53.03
CA ASP A 8 -22.09 37.84 -51.87
C ASP A 8 -22.59 36.42 -51.51
N LYS A 9 -22.84 35.59 -52.54
CA LYS A 9 -23.16 34.17 -52.35
C LYS A 9 -21.96 33.39 -51.83
N THR A 10 -20.75 33.64 -52.34
CA THR A 10 -19.54 32.97 -51.84
C THR A 10 -19.25 33.36 -50.39
N ALA A 11 -19.39 34.63 -50.02
CA ALA A 11 -19.24 35.09 -48.63
C ALA A 11 -20.28 34.46 -47.70
N THR A 12 -21.53 34.33 -48.15
CA THR A 12 -22.61 33.67 -47.39
C THR A 12 -22.36 32.16 -47.21
N VAL A 13 -21.81 31.49 -48.24
CA VAL A 13 -21.45 30.07 -48.16
C VAL A 13 -20.26 29.85 -47.23
N ILE A 14 -19.21 30.66 -47.34
CA ILE A 14 -18.05 30.61 -46.44
C ILE A 14 -18.48 30.85 -44.99
N TRP A 15 -19.40 31.80 -44.77
CA TRP A 15 -19.97 32.07 -43.45
C TRP A 15 -20.72 30.87 -42.85
N LYS A 16 -21.55 30.18 -43.64
CA LYS A 16 -22.25 28.97 -43.19
C LYS A 16 -21.28 27.82 -42.89
N ILE A 17 -20.26 27.63 -43.72
CA ILE A 17 -19.23 26.61 -43.49
C ILE A 17 -18.49 26.90 -42.18
N PHE A 18 -18.11 28.16 -41.94
CA PHE A 18 -17.44 28.56 -40.70
C PHE A 18 -18.31 28.30 -39.46
N GLN A 19 -19.61 28.60 -39.50
CA GLN A 19 -20.54 28.29 -38.41
C GLN A 19 -20.64 26.77 -38.17
N ILE A 20 -20.71 25.96 -39.22
CA ILE A 20 -20.76 24.49 -39.10
C ILE A 20 -19.48 23.97 -38.41
N VAL A 21 -18.31 24.46 -38.83
CA VAL A 21 -17.02 24.06 -38.24
C VAL A 21 -16.95 24.43 -36.75
N LEU A 22 -17.44 25.62 -36.36
CA LEU A 22 -17.51 26.05 -34.96
C LEU A 22 -18.42 25.16 -34.11
N TRP A 23 -19.60 24.81 -34.62
CA TRP A 23 -20.52 23.90 -33.91
C TRP A 23 -19.94 22.49 -33.78
N LEU A 24 -19.25 21.98 -34.80
CA LEU A 24 -18.57 20.69 -34.74
C LEU A 24 -17.43 20.71 -33.73
N ALA A 25 -16.64 21.78 -33.66
CA ALA A 25 -15.60 21.94 -32.66
C ALA A 25 -16.17 22.02 -31.23
N ALA A 26 -17.24 22.78 -31.02
CA ALA A 26 -17.92 22.87 -29.73
C ALA A 26 -18.47 21.50 -29.27
N ALA A 27 -19.07 20.74 -30.18
CA ALA A 27 -19.54 19.39 -29.91
C ALA A 27 -18.39 18.43 -29.58
N ALA A 28 -17.28 18.49 -30.33
CA ALA A 28 -16.09 17.68 -30.06
C ALA A 28 -15.50 17.97 -28.67
N TYR A 29 -15.37 19.24 -28.29
CA TYR A 29 -14.92 19.61 -26.94
C TYR A 29 -15.89 19.16 -25.86
N ALA A 30 -17.20 19.25 -26.10
CA ALA A 30 -18.17 18.76 -25.13
C ALA A 30 -18.04 17.25 -24.91
N VAL A 31 -17.87 16.48 -25.99
CA VAL A 31 -17.68 15.02 -25.93
C VAL A 31 -16.38 14.66 -25.20
N VAL A 32 -15.25 15.31 -25.53
CA VAL A 32 -13.97 15.09 -24.84
C VAL A 32 -14.09 15.44 -23.35
N GLY A 33 -14.81 16.51 -23.01
CA GLY A 33 -15.05 16.90 -21.63
C GLY A 33 -15.83 15.87 -20.82
N VAL A 34 -16.89 15.30 -21.40
CA VAL A 34 -17.66 14.21 -20.80
C VAL A 34 -16.83 12.94 -20.66
N LEU A 35 -16.06 12.57 -21.68
CA LEU A 35 -15.19 11.39 -21.65
C LEU A 35 -14.07 11.50 -20.61
N ALA A 36 -13.50 12.69 -20.43
CA ALA A 36 -12.54 12.98 -19.37
C ALA A 36 -13.19 12.81 -17.99
N MET A 37 -14.36 13.43 -17.73
CA MET A 37 -15.06 13.29 -16.44
C MET A 37 -15.49 11.85 -16.13
N ALA A 38 -15.87 11.10 -17.15
CA ALA A 38 -16.24 9.69 -17.02
C ALA A 38 -15.03 8.77 -16.76
N GLY A 39 -13.80 9.29 -16.77
CA GLY A 39 -12.57 8.53 -16.54
C GLY A 39 -12.20 7.58 -17.69
N VAL A 40 -12.89 7.67 -18.82
CA VAL A 40 -12.71 6.76 -19.99
C VAL A 40 -11.38 7.00 -20.70
N LEU A 41 -10.78 8.18 -20.52
CA LEU A 41 -9.50 8.57 -21.10
C LEU A 41 -8.28 8.22 -20.21
N GLY A 42 -8.50 7.73 -18.99
CA GLY A 42 -7.44 7.29 -18.07
C GLY A 42 -7.26 5.78 -18.09
N SER A 43 -6.03 5.30 -17.91
CA SER A 43 -5.77 3.86 -17.81
C SER A 43 -6.17 3.32 -16.43
N ALA A 44 -6.54 2.04 -16.32
CA ALA A 44 -7.10 1.41 -15.11
C ALA A 44 -6.12 1.32 -13.91
N ARG A 45 -4.98 2.01 -13.95
CA ARG A 45 -3.90 1.95 -12.96
C ARG A 45 -3.46 3.32 -12.41
N GLU A 46 -4.29 4.34 -12.56
CA GLU A 46 -3.96 5.73 -12.19
C GLU A 46 -4.48 6.13 -10.80
N ALA A 47 -3.65 6.87 -10.06
CA ALA A 47 -3.90 7.31 -8.68
C ALA A 47 -5.04 8.34 -8.57
N ASP A 48 -5.68 8.43 -7.39
CA ASP A 48 -6.80 9.34 -7.09
C ASP A 48 -6.55 10.83 -7.43
N SER A 49 -5.30 11.26 -7.49
CA SER A 49 -4.90 12.61 -7.89
C SER A 49 -5.19 12.90 -9.38
N LEU A 50 -5.10 11.89 -10.25
CA LEU A 50 -5.39 12.03 -11.67
C LEU A 50 -6.91 12.07 -11.93
N ARG A 51 -7.71 11.37 -11.11
CA ARG A 51 -9.17 11.42 -11.19
C ARG A 51 -9.73 12.84 -10.97
N HIS A 52 -9.18 13.58 -10.02
CA HIS A 52 -9.52 14.98 -9.81
C HIS A 52 -9.10 15.85 -10.98
N ALA A 53 -7.90 15.62 -11.53
CA ALA A 53 -7.43 16.32 -12.74
C ALA A 53 -8.38 16.09 -13.94
N TYR A 54 -8.81 14.85 -14.18
CA TYR A 54 -9.75 14.52 -15.26
C TYR A 54 -11.10 15.22 -15.13
N ILE A 55 -11.63 15.37 -13.91
CA ILE A 55 -12.86 16.11 -13.66
C ILE A 55 -12.67 17.60 -13.98
N VAL A 56 -11.56 18.19 -13.54
CA VAL A 56 -11.23 19.60 -13.81
C VAL A 56 -11.03 19.85 -15.30
N PHE A 57 -10.24 19.03 -15.99
CA PHE A 57 -10.04 19.12 -17.44
C PHE A 57 -11.35 18.92 -18.20
N GLY A 58 -12.20 18.00 -17.76
CA GLY A 58 -13.48 17.74 -18.40
C GLY A 58 -14.48 18.88 -18.28
N LEU A 59 -14.57 19.51 -17.10
CA LEU A 59 -15.35 20.75 -16.91
C LEU A 59 -14.80 21.90 -17.75
N MET A 60 -13.48 21.98 -17.91
CA MET A 60 -12.82 23.01 -18.72
C MET A 60 -13.20 22.88 -20.21
N PHE A 61 -13.17 21.67 -20.75
CA PHE A 61 -13.60 21.41 -22.13
C PHE A 61 -15.09 21.64 -22.36
N LEU A 62 -15.95 21.30 -21.38
CA LEU A 62 -17.38 21.64 -21.43
C LEU A 62 -17.62 23.15 -21.46
N MET A 63 -16.92 23.91 -20.62
CA MET A 63 -17.04 25.37 -20.58
C MET A 63 -16.58 26.02 -21.89
N ILE A 64 -15.46 25.55 -22.46
CA ILE A 64 -14.99 26.00 -23.78
C ILE A 64 -16.05 25.71 -24.86
N GLY A 65 -16.64 24.51 -24.86
CA GLY A 65 -17.72 24.14 -25.78
C GLY A 65 -18.97 25.01 -25.63
N ALA A 66 -19.44 25.24 -24.40
CA ALA A 66 -20.62 26.05 -24.11
C ALA A 66 -20.44 27.52 -24.51
N VAL A 67 -19.25 28.07 -24.23
CA VAL A 67 -18.92 29.46 -24.61
C VAL A 67 -18.73 29.61 -26.12
N ALA A 68 -18.12 28.63 -26.80
CA ALA A 68 -18.03 28.62 -28.27
C ALA A 68 -19.43 28.59 -28.92
N ALA A 69 -20.36 27.81 -28.38
CA ALA A 69 -21.76 27.79 -28.80
C ALA A 69 -22.45 29.16 -28.59
N GLY A 70 -22.26 29.76 -27.40
CA GLY A 70 -22.78 31.10 -27.08
C GLY A 70 -22.21 32.21 -27.97
N ALA A 71 -20.90 32.20 -28.23
CA ALA A 71 -20.24 33.14 -29.14
C ALA A 71 -20.77 33.00 -30.57
N THR A 72 -21.01 31.76 -31.03
CA THR A 72 -21.60 31.49 -32.36
C THR A 72 -23.04 32.00 -32.45
N PHE A 73 -23.81 31.90 -31.36
CA PHE A 73 -25.16 32.47 -31.26
C PHE A 73 -25.16 34.01 -31.27
N LEU A 74 -24.26 34.67 -30.51
CA LEU A 74 -24.14 36.13 -30.48
C LEU A 74 -23.53 36.72 -31.76
N ALA A 75 -22.62 36.00 -32.41
CA ALA A 75 -22.04 36.37 -33.70
C ALA A 75 -23.09 36.45 -34.81
N ASN A 76 -24.22 35.75 -34.65
CA ASN A 76 -25.37 35.86 -35.52
C ASN A 76 -26.09 37.23 -35.37
N LYS A 77 -25.79 37.99 -34.31
CA LYS A 77 -26.43 39.26 -33.97
C LYS A 77 -25.50 40.47 -34.19
N TRP A 78 -24.22 40.42 -33.76
CA TRP A 78 -23.28 41.55 -33.87
C TRP A 78 -21.86 41.09 -34.26
N ARG A 79 -21.36 41.54 -35.43
CA ARG A 79 -20.09 41.08 -36.03
C ARG A 79 -18.81 41.60 -35.35
N GLY A 80 -18.88 42.64 -34.51
CA GLY A 80 -17.69 43.28 -33.91
C GLY A 80 -17.07 42.57 -32.70
N LEU A 81 -17.82 41.70 -32.02
CA LEU A 81 -17.35 40.95 -30.84
C LEU A 81 -16.56 39.68 -31.19
N LEU A 82 -16.41 39.38 -32.48
CA LEU A 82 -15.93 38.12 -33.03
C LEU A 82 -14.42 37.85 -32.86
N ILE A 83 -13.61 38.84 -32.53
CA ILE A 83 -12.13 38.69 -32.48
C ILE A 83 -11.61 38.69 -31.04
N VAL A 84 -12.18 39.53 -30.18
CA VAL A 84 -11.69 39.73 -28.80
C VAL A 84 -12.21 38.65 -27.85
N ALA A 85 -13.47 38.23 -28.01
CA ALA A 85 -14.07 37.20 -27.15
C ALA A 85 -13.36 35.83 -27.27
N PRO A 86 -13.05 35.31 -28.48
CA PRO A 86 -12.32 34.05 -28.60
C PRO A 86 -10.90 34.12 -28.04
N LEU A 87 -10.16 35.23 -28.21
CA LEU A 87 -8.79 35.36 -27.71
C LEU A 87 -8.71 35.35 -26.17
N ILE A 88 -9.61 36.07 -25.49
CA ILE A 88 -9.65 36.13 -24.03
C ILE A 88 -10.17 34.81 -23.43
N LEU A 89 -11.15 34.18 -24.07
CA LEU A 89 -11.79 32.95 -23.59
C LEU A 89 -11.04 31.66 -23.96
N SER A 90 -10.27 31.64 -25.07
CA SER A 90 -9.47 30.46 -25.47
C SER A 90 -8.09 30.41 -24.82
N ALA A 91 -7.49 31.56 -24.47
CA ALA A 91 -6.18 31.58 -23.83
C ALA A 91 -6.28 31.89 -22.33
N GLY A 92 -6.98 32.95 -21.92
CA GLY A 92 -6.86 33.51 -20.57
C GLY A 92 -7.41 32.62 -19.45
N LEU A 93 -8.66 32.15 -19.59
CA LEU A 93 -9.30 31.35 -18.54
C LEU A 93 -8.73 29.92 -18.42
N PRO A 94 -8.46 29.19 -19.52
CA PRO A 94 -7.78 27.89 -19.44
C PRO A 94 -6.35 28.00 -18.90
N LEU A 95 -5.57 29.03 -19.29
CA LEU A 95 -4.24 29.27 -18.74
C LEU A 95 -4.29 29.61 -17.24
N ALA A 96 -5.28 30.41 -16.81
CA ALA A 96 -5.45 30.74 -15.40
C ALA A 96 -5.87 29.53 -14.55
N LEU A 97 -6.78 28.69 -15.06
CA LEU A 97 -7.18 27.45 -14.39
C LEU A 97 -6.04 26.42 -14.36
N PHE A 98 -5.27 26.30 -15.46
CA PHE A 98 -4.08 25.46 -15.51
C PHE A 98 -2.99 25.95 -14.55
N ALA A 99 -2.76 27.27 -14.47
CA ALA A 99 -1.84 27.85 -13.50
C ALA A 99 -2.33 27.62 -12.06
N ALA A 100 -3.63 27.77 -11.77
CA ALA A 100 -4.19 27.49 -10.46
C ALA A 100 -4.06 26.02 -10.08
N PHE A 101 -4.34 25.09 -11.01
CA PHE A 101 -4.14 23.66 -10.83
C PHE A 101 -2.67 23.30 -10.60
N TRP A 102 -1.75 23.90 -11.38
CA TRP A 102 -0.31 23.67 -11.23
C TRP A 102 0.20 24.17 -9.88
N ILE A 103 -0.25 25.36 -9.43
CA ILE A 103 0.07 25.91 -8.12
C ILE A 103 -0.50 25.04 -6.99
N ASP A 104 -1.73 24.54 -7.13
CA ASP A 104 -2.36 23.65 -6.13
C ASP A 104 -1.65 22.29 -6.05
N MET A 105 -1.27 21.73 -7.20
CA MET A 105 -0.48 20.50 -7.30
C MET A 105 0.91 20.68 -6.68
N GLU A 106 1.62 21.78 -6.98
CA GLU A 106 2.92 22.09 -6.42
C GLU A 106 2.84 22.30 -4.89
N LYS A 107 1.82 23.01 -4.40
CA LYS A 107 1.53 23.11 -2.96
C LYS A 107 1.27 21.74 -2.33
N GLY A 108 0.51 20.88 -3.01
CA GLY A 108 0.25 19.51 -2.56
C GLY A 108 1.52 18.66 -2.50
N GLU A 109 2.44 18.81 -3.46
CA GLU A 109 3.75 18.17 -3.41
C GLU A 109 4.64 18.69 -2.29
N VAL A 110 4.72 20.02 -2.11
CA VAL A 110 5.50 20.62 -1.03
C VAL A 110 4.97 20.16 0.32
N HIS A 111 3.64 20.16 0.50
CA HIS A 111 3.01 19.67 1.71
C HIS A 111 3.29 18.19 1.98
N ARG A 112 3.22 17.33 0.95
CA ARG A 112 3.61 15.92 1.07
C ARG A 112 5.07 15.75 1.46
N ARG A 113 5.99 16.45 0.79
CA ARG A 113 7.42 16.40 1.13
C ARG A 113 7.68 16.83 2.57
N GLN A 114 6.99 17.88 3.02
CA GLN A 114 7.09 18.34 4.40
C GLN A 114 6.60 17.27 5.38
N ILE A 115 5.43 16.66 5.14
CA ILE A 115 4.92 15.57 5.98
C ILE A 115 5.89 14.38 5.99
N ASP A 116 6.39 13.98 4.83
CA ASP A 116 7.34 12.87 4.72
C ASP A 116 8.63 13.16 5.49
N GLU A 117 9.09 14.41 5.48
CA GLU A 117 10.25 14.84 6.25
C GLU A 117 9.96 14.91 7.76
N GLU A 118 8.76 15.34 8.16
CA GLU A 118 8.31 15.31 9.56
C GLU A 118 8.23 13.88 10.09
N ILE A 119 7.72 12.94 9.30
CA ILE A 119 7.69 11.51 9.64
C ILE A 119 9.11 10.96 9.72
N ARG A 120 9.92 11.17 8.67
CA ARG A 120 11.29 10.64 8.58
C ARG A 120 12.20 11.17 9.69
N SER A 121 12.02 12.42 10.10
CA SER A 121 12.79 13.03 11.20
C SER A 121 12.31 12.62 12.58
N GLY A 122 11.21 11.89 12.69
CA GLY A 122 10.54 11.56 13.96
C GLY A 122 9.79 12.75 14.59
N ARG A 123 9.71 13.90 13.91
CA ARG A 123 9.00 15.09 14.40
C ARG A 123 7.50 14.85 14.50
N TYR A 124 6.93 14.06 13.60
CA TYR A 124 5.51 13.70 13.65
C TYR A 124 5.16 12.97 14.96
N ASP A 125 5.95 11.95 15.31
CA ASP A 125 5.73 11.12 16.49
C ASP A 125 6.19 11.79 17.79
N PHE A 126 7.35 12.46 17.80
CA PHE A 126 8.01 12.90 19.03
C PHE A 126 8.13 14.43 19.16
N GLY A 127 7.52 15.21 18.26
CA GLY A 127 7.68 16.67 18.19
C GLY A 127 7.35 17.44 19.48
N ASN A 128 6.46 16.89 20.32
CA ASN A 128 6.07 17.48 21.60
C ASN A 128 6.97 17.07 22.78
N GLU A 129 7.86 16.09 22.57
CA GLU A 129 8.74 15.51 23.59
C GLU A 129 10.21 15.70 23.18
N PRO A 130 10.86 16.84 23.52
CA PRO A 130 12.17 17.20 22.98
C PRO A 130 13.26 16.15 23.21
N ALA A 131 13.21 15.44 24.35
CA ALA A 131 14.16 14.38 24.67
C ALA A 131 14.00 13.16 23.75
N LEU A 132 12.75 12.71 23.51
CA LEU A 132 12.46 11.61 22.59
C LEU A 132 12.77 12.01 21.15
N LEU A 133 12.44 13.24 20.75
CA LEU A 133 12.74 13.76 19.42
C LEU A 133 14.24 13.75 19.11
N ALA A 134 15.09 14.12 20.07
CA ALA A 134 16.54 14.07 19.89
C ALA A 134 17.04 12.65 19.60
N VAL A 135 16.48 11.64 20.28
CA VAL A 135 16.79 10.24 20.01
C VAL A 135 16.26 9.81 18.64
N ALA A 136 15.02 10.17 18.28
CA ALA A 136 14.42 9.86 16.98
C ALA A 136 15.23 10.46 15.81
N GLN A 137 15.72 11.69 15.95
CA GLN A 137 16.60 12.32 14.96
C GLN A 137 17.93 11.57 14.82
N ALA A 138 18.53 11.14 15.93
CA ALA A 138 19.76 10.34 15.91
C ALA A 138 19.56 8.95 15.28
N ILE A 139 18.42 8.30 15.56
CA ILE A 139 17.99 7.06 14.88
C ILE A 139 17.85 7.32 13.37
N SER A 140 17.19 8.41 12.96
CA SER A 140 17.04 8.74 11.55
C SER A 140 18.39 9.03 10.87
N ALA A 141 19.37 9.58 11.59
CA ALA A 141 20.73 9.75 11.09
C ALA A 141 21.54 8.43 11.08
N ASN A 142 21.01 7.36 11.70
CA ASN A 142 21.72 6.11 11.99
C ASN A 142 23.02 6.30 12.79
N ASP A 143 23.07 7.32 13.65
CA ASP A 143 24.23 7.69 14.45
C ASP A 143 24.12 7.10 15.85
N GLN A 144 24.89 6.03 16.09
CA GLN A 144 24.80 5.25 17.32
C GLN A 144 25.32 6.02 18.54
N ASP A 145 26.34 6.86 18.35
CA ASP A 145 26.91 7.66 19.43
C ASP A 145 25.95 8.79 19.82
N ALA A 146 25.31 9.41 18.82
CA ALA A 146 24.26 10.40 19.06
C ALA A 146 23.04 9.78 19.75
N ILE A 147 22.62 8.55 19.39
CA ILE A 147 21.54 7.84 20.09
C ILE A 147 21.90 7.64 21.56
N ARG A 148 23.12 7.12 21.85
CA ARG A 148 23.59 6.90 23.22
C ARG A 148 23.69 8.20 24.01
N ALA A 149 24.10 9.30 23.37
CA ALA A 149 24.19 10.60 24.01
C ALA A 149 22.81 11.19 24.32
N ALA A 150 21.90 11.19 23.35
CA ALA A 150 20.54 11.72 23.50
C ALA A 150 19.70 10.92 24.49
N ALA A 151 19.85 9.59 24.51
CA ALA A 151 19.11 8.71 25.42
C ALA A 151 19.38 8.99 26.91
N LYS A 152 20.53 9.60 27.26
CA LYS A 152 20.82 10.01 28.65
C LYS A 152 19.84 11.05 29.19
N ALA A 153 19.21 11.81 28.30
CA ALA A 153 18.20 12.80 28.65
C ALA A 153 16.77 12.23 28.68
N VAL A 154 16.60 10.93 28.38
CA VAL A 154 15.31 10.24 28.37
C VAL A 154 15.21 9.37 29.64
N PRO A 155 14.39 9.77 30.64
CA PRO A 155 14.28 9.02 31.89
C PRO A 155 13.69 7.61 31.71
N ASP A 156 12.81 7.45 30.72
CA ASP A 156 12.15 6.19 30.39
C ASP A 156 12.16 5.98 28.86
N LEU A 157 12.91 4.98 28.40
CA LEU A 157 13.00 4.63 26.97
C LEU A 157 11.71 4.00 26.42
N GLN A 158 10.78 3.59 27.30
CA GLN A 158 9.46 3.10 26.94
C GLN A 158 8.41 4.21 26.83
N ALA A 159 8.77 5.45 27.16
CA ALA A 159 7.90 6.60 27.00
C ALA A 159 7.43 6.73 25.54
N SER A 160 6.15 7.04 25.38
CA SER A 160 5.52 7.15 24.07
C SER A 160 5.41 8.59 23.61
N GLY A 161 5.60 8.80 22.30
CA GLY A 161 5.18 10.02 21.63
C GLY A 161 3.70 10.00 21.29
N ARG A 162 3.36 10.71 20.21
CA ARG A 162 2.03 10.74 19.59
C ARG A 162 1.52 9.33 19.32
N ASP A 163 0.22 9.12 19.51
CA ASP A 163 -0.52 7.88 19.24
C ASP A 163 0.05 6.63 19.95
N GLY A 164 0.85 6.82 21.00
CA GLY A 164 1.47 5.73 21.75
C GLY A 164 2.75 5.18 21.10
N THR A 165 3.30 5.83 20.07
CA THR A 165 4.53 5.39 19.40
C THR A 165 5.72 5.36 20.36
N THR A 166 6.38 4.21 20.51
CA THR A 166 7.65 4.09 21.27
C THR A 166 8.86 4.26 20.35
N LEU A 167 10.00 4.71 20.89
CA LEU A 167 11.24 4.84 20.12
C LEU A 167 11.67 3.53 19.45
N LEU A 168 11.55 2.41 20.16
CA LEU A 168 11.90 1.09 19.63
C LEU A 168 10.95 0.65 18.50
N CYS A 169 9.64 0.81 18.68
CA CYS A 169 8.67 0.43 17.65
C CYS A 169 8.85 1.29 16.38
N TRP A 170 9.07 2.59 16.55
CA TRP A 170 9.35 3.49 15.45
C TRP A 170 10.64 3.10 14.70
N ALA A 171 11.73 2.84 15.42
CA ALA A 171 12.98 2.39 14.81
C ALA A 171 12.83 1.06 14.05
N VAL A 172 12.06 0.11 14.60
CA VAL A 172 11.74 -1.16 13.94
C VAL A 172 10.98 -0.93 12.63
N ARG A 173 9.93 -0.09 12.63
CA ARG A 173 9.15 0.22 11.42
C ARG A 173 9.98 0.90 10.35
N GLU A 174 10.85 1.84 10.74
CA GLU A 174 11.75 2.53 9.81
C GLU A 174 12.70 1.54 9.10
N THR A 175 13.05 0.42 9.74
CA THR A 175 13.93 -0.58 9.11
C THR A 175 13.30 -1.26 7.90
N TRP A 176 11.96 -1.29 7.77
CA TRP A 176 11.27 -1.94 6.65
C TRP A 176 11.66 -1.37 5.29
N GLN A 177 12.07 -0.11 5.25
CA GLN A 177 12.59 0.57 4.05
C GLN A 177 14.08 0.93 4.18
N ARG A 178 14.65 0.84 5.38
CA ARG A 178 16.00 1.33 5.71
C ARG A 178 16.75 0.30 6.56
N GLN A 179 17.11 -0.82 5.94
CA GLN A 179 17.72 -1.97 6.62
C GLN A 179 18.98 -1.62 7.45
N GLN A 180 19.71 -0.56 7.10
CA GLN A 180 20.86 -0.08 7.86
C GLN A 180 20.51 0.39 9.29
N LEU A 181 19.25 0.72 9.56
CA LEU A 181 18.76 1.14 10.88
C LEU A 181 18.65 0.00 11.90
N VAL A 182 18.93 -1.25 11.50
CA VAL A 182 19.06 -2.36 12.45
C VAL A 182 20.12 -2.05 13.52
N GLU A 183 21.17 -1.27 13.18
CA GLU A 183 22.14 -0.80 14.19
C GLU A 183 21.52 0.15 15.22
N ALA A 184 20.61 1.03 14.80
CA ALA A 184 19.88 1.91 15.71
C ALA A 184 18.99 1.11 16.67
N VAL A 185 18.27 0.10 16.15
CA VAL A 185 17.49 -0.84 16.96
C VAL A 185 18.38 -1.56 17.98
N LYS A 186 19.51 -2.11 17.53
CA LYS A 186 20.50 -2.76 18.42
C LYS A 186 21.01 -1.82 19.51
N THR A 187 21.26 -0.56 19.17
CA THR A 187 21.70 0.44 20.14
C THR A 187 20.61 0.72 21.19
N LEU A 188 19.36 0.92 20.79
CA LEU A 188 18.24 1.12 21.72
C LEU A 188 18.07 -0.07 22.67
N LEU A 189 18.09 -1.30 22.14
CA LEU A 189 18.02 -2.52 22.95
C LEU A 189 19.19 -2.58 23.95
N SER A 190 20.41 -2.23 23.53
CA SER A 190 21.58 -2.18 24.43
C SER A 190 21.49 -1.13 25.54
N LEU A 191 20.63 -0.13 25.36
CA LEU A 191 20.35 0.92 26.34
C LEU A 191 19.19 0.57 27.28
N GLY A 192 18.58 -0.61 27.11
CA GLY A 192 17.48 -1.10 27.96
C GLY A 192 16.09 -0.87 27.38
N ALA A 193 15.96 -0.54 26.09
CA ALA A 193 14.65 -0.59 25.44
C ALA A 193 14.12 -2.03 25.44
N ASP A 194 12.91 -2.23 25.98
CA ASP A 194 12.28 -3.54 26.09
C ASP A 194 11.59 -3.92 24.77
N PRO A 195 12.01 -5.01 24.09
CA PRO A 195 11.38 -5.47 22.85
C PRO A 195 9.92 -5.91 23.02
N ASN A 196 9.51 -6.28 24.23
CA ASN A 196 8.19 -6.84 24.54
C ASN A 196 7.20 -5.81 25.10
N TYR A 197 7.66 -4.60 25.39
CA TYR A 197 6.81 -3.56 25.93
C TYR A 197 5.75 -3.13 24.92
N THR A 198 4.53 -2.98 25.41
CA THR A 198 3.40 -2.36 24.71
C THR A 198 2.64 -1.49 25.69
N ASN A 199 2.16 -0.35 25.21
CA ASN A 199 1.25 0.52 25.98
C ASN A 199 -0.21 0.35 25.52
N GLY A 200 -0.52 -0.71 24.76
CA GLY A 200 -1.84 -1.00 24.21
C GLY A 200 -2.18 -0.23 22.93
N HIS A 201 -1.36 0.75 22.53
CA HIS A 201 -1.50 1.39 21.23
C HIS A 201 -0.81 0.59 20.13
N ARG A 202 -1.34 0.67 18.91
CA ARG A 202 -0.83 -0.06 17.74
C ARG A 202 0.67 0.18 17.51
N ASP A 203 1.11 1.42 17.69
CA ASP A 203 2.50 1.83 17.45
C ASP A 203 3.47 1.54 18.60
N SER A 204 3.12 0.62 19.52
CA SER A 204 4.03 0.16 20.58
C SER A 204 4.52 -1.28 20.41
N PHE A 205 3.92 -2.07 19.51
CA PHE A 205 4.23 -3.50 19.33
C PHE A 205 5.53 -3.74 18.54
N ALA A 206 6.69 -3.39 19.12
CA ALA A 206 7.98 -3.49 18.44
C ALA A 206 8.32 -4.92 17.99
N MET A 207 8.17 -5.92 18.88
CA MET A 207 8.37 -7.32 18.51
C MET A 207 7.38 -7.79 17.42
N GLY A 208 6.12 -7.34 17.49
CA GLY A 208 5.09 -7.54 16.47
C GLY A 208 5.52 -7.05 15.08
N ASN A 209 6.07 -5.84 15.02
CA ASN A 209 6.53 -5.23 13.77
C ASN A 209 7.86 -5.81 13.26
N ALA A 210 8.69 -6.37 14.14
CA ALA A 210 9.99 -6.92 13.78
C ALA A 210 9.89 -8.12 12.83
N VAL A 211 8.80 -8.90 12.93
CA VAL A 211 8.58 -10.08 12.07
C VAL A 211 8.35 -9.70 10.61
N HIS A 212 8.05 -8.44 10.30
CA HIS A 212 7.92 -7.92 8.93
C HIS A 212 9.24 -7.36 8.37
N GLY A 213 10.24 -7.14 9.22
CA GLY A 213 11.57 -6.71 8.79
C GLY A 213 12.43 -7.86 8.24
N SER A 214 13.73 -7.59 8.12
CA SER A 214 14.72 -8.59 7.73
C SER A 214 14.92 -9.66 8.81
N ALA A 215 15.42 -10.84 8.43
CA ALA A 215 15.81 -11.89 9.38
C ALA A 215 16.83 -11.38 10.41
N ARG A 216 17.73 -10.47 10.00
CA ARG A 216 18.71 -9.83 10.86
C ARG A 216 18.06 -8.95 11.94
N LEU A 217 17.03 -8.19 11.59
CA LEU A 217 16.26 -7.39 12.56
C LEU A 217 15.60 -8.30 13.59
N LEU A 218 14.89 -9.33 13.12
CA LEU A 218 14.19 -10.26 13.98
C LEU A 218 15.15 -10.99 14.92
N GLN A 219 16.29 -11.46 14.41
CA GLN A 219 17.36 -12.04 15.22
C GLN A 219 17.84 -11.07 16.29
N THR A 220 18.08 -9.80 15.94
CA THR A 220 18.53 -8.77 16.89
C THR A 220 17.52 -8.57 18.03
N MET A 221 16.22 -8.54 17.72
CA MET A 221 15.15 -8.40 18.71
C MET A 221 15.06 -9.64 19.61
N LEU A 222 15.12 -10.85 19.04
CA LEU A 222 15.08 -12.11 19.78
C LEU A 222 16.34 -12.28 20.67
N ASP A 223 17.52 -11.89 20.19
CA ASP A 223 18.78 -11.94 20.95
C ASP A 223 18.75 -11.00 22.17
N ALA A 224 17.96 -9.92 22.08
CA ALA A 224 17.74 -8.98 23.18
C ALA A 224 16.59 -9.41 24.14
N GLY A 225 16.09 -10.64 24.02
CA GLY A 225 15.02 -11.17 24.87
C GLY A 225 13.60 -10.90 24.36
N GLY A 226 13.44 -10.56 23.08
CA GLY A 226 12.14 -10.50 22.42
C GLY A 226 11.42 -11.85 22.49
N ASP A 227 10.13 -11.82 22.80
CA ASP A 227 9.28 -12.99 22.93
C ASP A 227 8.92 -13.54 21.53
N PRO A 228 9.35 -14.76 21.18
CA PRO A 228 8.99 -15.39 19.91
C PRO A 228 7.48 -15.72 19.81
N ASN A 229 6.76 -15.67 20.92
CA ASN A 229 5.30 -15.84 21.02
C ASN A 229 4.57 -14.50 21.20
N ALA A 230 5.24 -13.38 20.94
CA ALA A 230 4.60 -12.08 20.93
C ALA A 230 3.44 -12.04 19.92
N HIS A 231 2.60 -11.02 20.09
CA HIS A 231 1.48 -10.75 19.20
C HIS A 231 1.67 -9.39 18.54
N ASP A 232 1.04 -9.20 17.39
CA ASP A 232 0.89 -7.87 16.81
C ASP A 232 -0.25 -7.08 17.48
N GLU A 233 -0.52 -5.88 16.98
CA GLU A 233 -1.52 -4.99 17.57
C GLU A 233 -2.97 -5.51 17.47
N PHE A 234 -3.22 -6.53 16.65
CA PHE A 234 -4.52 -7.19 16.48
C PHE A 234 -4.61 -8.47 17.31
N GLY A 235 -3.61 -8.76 18.14
CA GLY A 235 -3.54 -9.97 18.94
C GLY A 235 -3.21 -11.21 18.12
N ARG A 236 -2.60 -11.07 16.93
CA ARG A 236 -2.21 -12.20 16.09
C ARG A 236 -0.78 -12.63 16.45
N PRO A 237 -0.53 -13.94 16.69
CA PRO A 237 0.82 -14.42 16.98
C PRO A 237 1.80 -14.08 15.85
N ILE A 238 2.98 -13.57 16.17
CA ILE A 238 3.93 -13.08 15.15
C ILE A 238 4.36 -14.16 14.15
N ILE A 239 4.40 -15.42 14.57
CA ILE A 239 4.74 -16.55 13.69
C ILE A 239 3.76 -16.68 12.51
N LEU A 240 2.48 -16.31 12.71
CA LEU A 240 1.45 -16.29 11.68
C LEU A 240 1.59 -15.10 10.73
N MET A 241 2.26 -14.02 11.18
CA MET A 241 2.39 -12.76 10.43
C MET A 241 3.65 -12.71 9.53
N ASN A 242 4.49 -13.74 9.57
CA ASN A 242 5.79 -13.79 8.89
C ASN A 242 5.73 -13.61 7.34
N TRP A 243 4.61 -13.93 6.68
CA TRP A 243 4.43 -13.79 5.22
C TRP A 243 3.55 -12.58 4.81
N TYR A 244 3.14 -11.71 5.73
CA TYR A 244 2.06 -10.74 5.46
C TYR A 244 2.49 -9.50 4.65
N LEU A 245 3.60 -8.82 4.99
CA LEU A 245 3.94 -7.50 4.43
C LEU A 245 5.00 -7.49 3.31
N GLY A 246 5.59 -8.63 2.95
CA GLY A 246 6.39 -8.78 1.72
C GLY A 246 7.63 -7.88 1.54
N TYR A 247 8.05 -7.08 2.54
CA TYR A 247 9.20 -6.17 2.43
C TYR A 247 10.52 -6.90 2.16
N TYR A 248 10.67 -8.10 2.72
CA TYR A 248 11.84 -8.97 2.57
C TYR A 248 11.39 -10.35 2.06
N PRO A 249 11.08 -10.48 0.76
CA PRO A 249 10.39 -11.65 0.21
C PRO A 249 11.23 -12.92 0.14
N ASN A 250 12.50 -12.87 0.54
CA ASN A 250 13.40 -14.04 0.63
C ASN A 250 13.77 -14.40 2.08
N ASP A 251 13.34 -13.62 3.07
CA ASP A 251 13.73 -13.80 4.48
C ASP A 251 12.69 -14.59 5.29
N GLN A 252 11.53 -14.93 4.74
CA GLN A 252 10.43 -15.59 5.44
C GLN A 252 10.86 -16.93 6.02
N ARG A 253 11.60 -17.74 5.25
CA ARG A 253 12.10 -19.04 5.69
C ARG A 253 13.07 -18.90 6.87
N ALA A 254 14.04 -17.98 6.75
CA ALA A 254 15.01 -17.68 7.79
C ALA A 254 14.36 -17.10 9.05
N ARG A 255 13.37 -16.20 8.90
CA ARG A 255 12.58 -15.66 10.01
C ARG A 255 11.75 -16.72 10.70
N LEU A 256 11.10 -17.62 9.96
CA LEU A 256 10.36 -18.74 10.53
C LEU A 256 11.29 -19.64 11.34
N ASP A 257 12.45 -20.00 10.78
CA ASP A 257 13.41 -20.85 11.50
C ASP A 257 13.94 -20.17 12.76
N LEU A 258 14.27 -18.88 12.70
CA LEU A 258 14.65 -18.10 13.88
C LEU A 258 13.56 -18.13 14.97
N LEU A 259 12.29 -17.91 14.61
CA LEU A 259 11.19 -17.97 15.57
C LEU A 259 11.07 -19.35 16.19
N LEU A 260 11.09 -20.41 15.38
CA LEU A 260 10.98 -21.79 15.86
C LEU A 260 12.18 -22.17 16.74
N ASP A 261 13.40 -21.80 16.35
CA ASP A 261 14.63 -22.06 17.10
C ASP A 261 14.66 -21.32 18.45
N ARG A 262 13.91 -20.22 18.57
CA ARG A 262 13.72 -19.48 19.83
C ARG A 262 12.52 -19.94 20.64
N GLY A 263 11.75 -20.90 20.16
CA GLY A 263 10.63 -21.49 20.91
C GLY A 263 9.27 -20.84 20.62
N ALA A 264 9.07 -20.27 19.43
CA ALA A 264 7.73 -19.93 18.97
C ALA A 264 6.84 -21.19 18.92
N ASP A 265 5.62 -21.07 19.43
CA ASP A 265 4.61 -22.12 19.38
C ASP A 265 4.14 -22.32 17.94
N ILE A 266 4.65 -23.37 17.32
CA ILE A 266 4.32 -23.79 15.96
C ILE A 266 2.84 -24.09 15.74
N ASN A 267 2.09 -24.35 16.83
CA ASN A 267 0.67 -24.68 16.83
C ASN A 267 -0.23 -23.51 17.28
N SER A 268 0.35 -22.30 17.38
CA SER A 268 -0.38 -21.04 17.56
C SER A 268 -1.48 -20.90 16.52
N THR A 269 -2.61 -20.31 16.90
CA THR A 269 -3.77 -20.14 16.02
C THR A 269 -4.14 -18.68 15.85
N MET A 270 -4.62 -18.35 14.65
CA MET A 270 -5.25 -17.06 14.39
C MET A 270 -6.41 -16.80 15.37
N PRO A 271 -6.57 -15.56 15.87
CA PRO A 271 -7.67 -15.18 16.75
C PRO A 271 -9.05 -15.44 16.13
N GLN A 272 -10.07 -15.63 16.97
CA GLN A 272 -11.45 -15.85 16.51
C GLN A 272 -12.05 -14.61 15.82
N SER A 273 -11.49 -13.42 16.04
CA SER A 273 -11.87 -12.18 15.34
C SER A 273 -11.45 -12.16 13.87
N GLU A 274 -10.51 -13.02 13.47
CA GLU A 274 -10.01 -13.11 12.10
C GLU A 274 -10.95 -13.97 11.25
N SER A 275 -12.07 -13.39 10.81
CA SER A 275 -13.21 -14.10 10.19
C SER A 275 -12.84 -15.18 9.16
N GLU A 276 -11.86 -14.94 8.27
CA GLU A 276 -11.49 -15.89 7.23
C GLU A 276 -10.58 -17.03 7.73
N PHE A 277 -9.71 -16.73 8.69
CA PHE A 277 -8.66 -17.65 9.15
C PHE A 277 -8.82 -18.06 10.62
N ALA A 278 -9.99 -17.83 11.22
CA ALA A 278 -10.22 -18.08 12.64
C ALA A 278 -9.83 -19.52 13.03
N GLY A 279 -8.98 -19.63 14.06
CA GLY A 279 -8.49 -20.93 14.54
C GLY A 279 -7.50 -21.65 13.62
N TYR A 280 -7.08 -21.06 12.49
CA TYR A 280 -6.06 -21.65 11.64
C TYR A 280 -4.70 -21.63 12.36
N THR A 281 -4.02 -22.78 12.40
CA THR A 281 -2.59 -22.83 12.70
C THR A 281 -1.78 -22.36 11.50
N LEU A 282 -0.48 -22.09 11.69
CA LEU A 282 0.39 -21.70 10.59
C LEU A 282 0.47 -22.79 9.51
N LEU A 283 0.42 -24.07 9.90
CA LEU A 283 0.36 -25.20 8.97
C LEU A 283 -0.89 -25.14 8.09
N LEU A 284 -2.07 -24.92 8.68
CA LEU A 284 -3.32 -24.81 7.93
C LEU A 284 -3.33 -23.57 7.03
N TYR A 285 -2.81 -22.44 7.53
CA TYR A 285 -2.69 -21.20 6.77
C TYR A 285 -1.79 -21.38 5.54
N ARG A 286 -0.55 -21.88 5.70
CA ARG A 286 0.36 -22.10 4.56
C ARG A 286 -0.22 -23.12 3.57
N THR A 287 -0.81 -24.21 4.06
CA THR A 287 -1.48 -25.18 3.18
C THR A 287 -2.57 -24.50 2.35
N ARG A 288 -3.44 -23.68 2.98
CA ARG A 288 -4.54 -22.95 2.32
C ARG A 288 -4.06 -21.98 1.23
N MET A 289 -2.87 -21.39 1.40
CA MET A 289 -2.26 -20.49 0.40
C MET A 289 -1.62 -21.24 -0.78
N GLY A 290 -1.35 -22.54 -0.65
CA GLY A 290 -0.64 -23.37 -1.64
C GLY A 290 -1.14 -23.28 -3.09
N PRO A 291 -2.46 -23.27 -3.37
CA PRO A 291 -2.97 -23.13 -4.74
C PRO A 291 -2.55 -21.82 -5.42
N ASP A 292 -2.40 -20.75 -4.65
CA ASP A 292 -2.02 -19.42 -5.15
C ASP A 292 -0.51 -19.18 -5.06
N HIS A 293 0.18 -19.86 -4.12
CA HIS A 293 1.59 -19.71 -3.78
C HIS A 293 2.22 -21.10 -3.59
N SER A 294 2.84 -21.66 -4.63
CA SER A 294 3.32 -23.05 -4.61
C SER A 294 4.38 -23.33 -3.54
N ASP A 295 5.22 -22.35 -3.23
CA ASP A 295 6.21 -22.37 -2.15
C ASP A 295 5.57 -22.60 -0.76
N ALA A 296 4.29 -22.25 -0.58
CA ALA A 296 3.57 -22.50 0.65
C ALA A 296 3.39 -24.00 0.97
N TYR A 297 3.43 -24.88 -0.04
CA TYR A 297 3.47 -26.32 0.21
C TYR A 297 4.80 -26.78 0.79
N ALA A 298 5.92 -26.20 0.33
CA ALA A 298 7.23 -26.48 0.89
C ALA A 298 7.33 -25.96 2.33
N ASP A 299 6.78 -24.77 2.62
CA ASP A 299 6.68 -24.26 3.98
C ASP A 299 5.82 -25.15 4.88
N ALA A 300 4.68 -25.64 4.38
CA ALA A 300 3.81 -26.55 5.13
C ALA A 300 4.52 -27.88 5.46
N LEU A 301 5.29 -28.43 4.51
CA LEU A 301 6.11 -29.61 4.75
C LEU A 301 7.18 -29.34 5.81
N HIS A 302 7.90 -28.22 5.70
CA HIS A 302 8.90 -27.84 6.70
C HIS A 302 8.30 -27.70 8.10
N LEU A 303 7.10 -27.11 8.22
CA LEU A 303 6.40 -27.03 9.51
C LEU A 303 6.11 -28.41 10.10
N LEU A 304 5.71 -29.38 9.27
CA LEU A 304 5.48 -30.77 9.69
C LEU A 304 6.78 -31.45 10.14
N GLU A 305 7.88 -31.24 9.40
CA GLU A 305 9.21 -31.73 9.78
C GLU A 305 9.71 -31.10 11.09
N ARG A 306 9.26 -29.89 11.40
CA ARG A 306 9.50 -29.18 12.67
C ARG A 306 8.50 -29.54 13.78
N GLY A 307 7.58 -30.46 13.54
CA GLY A 307 6.66 -30.99 14.56
C GLY A 307 5.34 -30.23 14.70
N ALA A 308 4.89 -29.50 13.67
CA ALA A 308 3.53 -28.96 13.64
C ALA A 308 2.51 -30.10 13.71
N ASP A 309 1.44 -29.93 14.50
CA ASP A 309 0.40 -30.95 14.64
C ASP A 309 -0.54 -30.94 13.40
N PRO A 310 -0.53 -32.00 12.56
CA PRO A 310 -1.35 -32.07 11.37
C PRO A 310 -2.85 -32.28 11.64
N ASN A 311 -3.23 -32.63 12.87
CA ASN A 311 -4.60 -32.98 13.24
C ASN A 311 -5.40 -31.79 13.79
N ARG A 312 -4.81 -30.60 13.84
CA ARG A 312 -5.48 -29.39 14.28
C ARG A 312 -6.64 -29.06 13.35
N VAL A 313 -7.74 -28.61 13.94
CA VAL A 313 -8.98 -28.27 13.24
C VAL A 313 -9.22 -26.77 13.37
N ALA A 314 -9.36 -26.08 12.25
CA ALA A 314 -9.72 -24.67 12.22
C ALA A 314 -11.19 -24.45 12.63
N ALA A 315 -11.58 -23.19 12.90
CA ALA A 315 -12.94 -22.87 13.34
C ALA A 315 -14.01 -23.22 12.29
N ASP A 316 -13.66 -23.18 11.01
CA ASP A 316 -14.51 -23.60 9.88
C ASP A 316 -14.55 -25.12 9.65
N GLY A 317 -13.89 -25.90 10.53
CA GLY A 317 -13.81 -27.35 10.45
C GLY A 317 -12.80 -27.88 9.41
N MET A 318 -11.96 -27.01 8.83
CA MET A 318 -10.89 -27.42 7.92
C MET A 318 -9.74 -28.09 8.68
N THR A 319 -9.15 -29.10 8.04
CA THR A 319 -7.97 -29.83 8.51
C THR A 319 -6.98 -29.96 7.36
N LEU A 320 -5.72 -30.28 7.66
CA LEU A 320 -4.68 -30.52 6.66
C LEU A 320 -5.17 -31.54 5.61
N ALA A 321 -5.73 -32.67 6.08
CA ALA A 321 -6.24 -33.73 5.20
C ALA A 321 -7.34 -33.24 4.24
N LYS A 322 -8.33 -32.47 4.74
CA LYS A 322 -9.41 -31.93 3.91
C LYS A 322 -8.88 -30.96 2.85
N MET A 323 -7.92 -30.11 3.21
CA MET A 323 -7.32 -29.15 2.27
C MET A 323 -6.53 -29.88 1.18
N LEU A 324 -5.63 -30.79 1.54
CA LEU A 324 -4.82 -31.53 0.58
C LEU A 324 -5.69 -32.32 -0.42
N THR A 325 -6.75 -32.97 0.04
CA THR A 325 -7.69 -33.69 -0.84
C THR A 325 -8.37 -32.74 -1.83
N ARG A 326 -8.90 -31.60 -1.36
CA ARG A 326 -9.52 -30.58 -2.23
C ARG A 326 -8.53 -30.01 -3.25
N HIS A 327 -7.29 -29.77 -2.84
CA HIS A 327 -6.26 -29.22 -3.72
C HIS A 327 -5.89 -30.25 -4.80
N ARG A 328 -5.76 -31.52 -4.43
CA ARG A 328 -5.51 -32.60 -5.39
C ARG A 328 -6.63 -32.72 -6.44
N GLU A 329 -7.88 -32.67 -6.02
CA GLU A 329 -9.04 -32.66 -6.93
C GLU A 329 -9.06 -31.44 -7.85
N HIS A 330 -8.65 -30.27 -7.34
CA HIS A 330 -8.50 -29.08 -8.16
C HIS A 330 -7.39 -29.24 -9.20
N PHE A 331 -6.27 -29.86 -8.84
CA PHE A 331 -5.15 -30.09 -9.75
C PHE A 331 -5.42 -31.14 -10.84
N THR A 332 -6.36 -32.07 -10.61
CA THR A 332 -6.77 -33.03 -11.67
C THR A 332 -7.72 -32.42 -12.69
N THR A 333 -8.44 -31.35 -12.32
CA THR A 333 -9.42 -30.68 -13.19
C THR A 333 -8.90 -29.37 -13.78
N GLY A 334 -7.77 -28.85 -13.28
CA GLY A 334 -7.17 -27.58 -13.69
C GLY A 334 -5.75 -27.70 -14.25
N ARG A 335 -4.88 -26.73 -13.91
CA ARG A 335 -3.44 -26.82 -14.17
C ARG A 335 -2.89 -27.87 -13.20
N GLY A 336 -2.08 -28.81 -13.72
CA GLY A 336 -1.52 -29.90 -12.90
C GLY A 336 -0.83 -29.43 -11.63
N ALA A 337 -0.64 -30.35 -10.68
CA ALA A 337 -0.12 -30.00 -9.36
C ALA A 337 1.28 -29.39 -9.44
N PRO A 338 1.57 -28.34 -8.64
CA PRO A 338 2.92 -27.78 -8.54
C PRO A 338 3.88 -28.82 -7.95
N ALA A 339 5.17 -28.69 -8.24
CA ALA A 339 6.19 -29.67 -7.85
C ALA A 339 6.28 -29.82 -6.32
N GLU A 340 6.08 -28.72 -5.60
CA GLU A 340 6.13 -28.63 -4.14
C GLU A 340 4.96 -29.34 -3.44
N PHE A 341 3.85 -29.60 -4.16
CA PHE A 341 2.70 -30.31 -3.58
C PHE A 341 2.97 -31.80 -3.38
N ALA A 342 3.72 -32.44 -4.28
CA ALA A 342 3.92 -33.88 -4.26
C ALA A 342 4.64 -34.37 -2.98
N PRO A 343 5.74 -33.74 -2.51
CA PRO A 343 6.38 -34.10 -1.24
C PRO A 343 5.46 -33.98 -0.03
N LEU A 344 4.66 -32.90 0.05
CA LEU A 344 3.71 -32.70 1.14
C LEU A 344 2.61 -33.78 1.14
N TRP A 345 2.10 -34.12 -0.05
CA TRP A 345 1.11 -35.19 -0.21
C TRP A 345 1.67 -36.55 0.23
N GLU A 346 2.88 -36.89 -0.21
CA GLU A 346 3.56 -38.14 0.15
C GLU A 346 3.82 -38.24 1.66
N TRP A 347 4.26 -37.13 2.27
CA TRP A 347 4.41 -37.05 3.73
C TRP A 347 3.08 -37.36 4.43
N ALA A 348 2.00 -36.71 4.01
CA ALA A 348 0.67 -36.89 4.60
C ALA A 348 0.12 -38.31 4.43
N GLN A 349 0.43 -38.98 3.31
CA GLN A 349 0.10 -40.40 3.10
C GLN A 349 0.88 -41.31 4.04
N THR A 350 2.20 -41.12 4.11
CA THR A 350 3.12 -41.97 4.89
C THR A 350 2.82 -41.88 6.40
N HIS A 351 2.37 -40.72 6.86
CA HIS A 351 2.00 -40.49 8.26
C HIS A 351 0.51 -40.75 8.56
N GLY A 352 -0.25 -41.30 7.61
CA GLY A 352 -1.66 -41.69 7.82
C GLY A 352 -2.63 -40.53 8.02
N ILE A 353 -2.27 -39.32 7.61
CA ILE A 353 -3.11 -38.12 7.74
C ILE A 353 -4.26 -38.14 6.73
N LEU A 354 -4.00 -38.64 5.53
CA LEU A 354 -5.03 -38.83 4.53
C LEU A 354 -5.79 -40.11 4.86
N GLY A 355 -7.10 -39.99 5.09
CA GLY A 355 -7.96 -41.14 5.38
C GLY A 355 -7.74 -42.22 4.33
N GLN A 356 -7.59 -43.48 4.78
CA GLN A 356 -7.50 -44.60 3.86
C GLN A 356 -8.72 -44.55 2.95
N THR A 357 -8.50 -44.28 1.66
CA THR A 357 -9.47 -44.61 0.61
C THR A 357 -9.73 -46.10 0.75
N LYS A 358 -10.79 -46.46 1.46
CA LYS A 358 -11.40 -47.79 1.40
C LYS A 358 -12.28 -47.88 0.18
#